data_AF-A0A2P8DD31-F1
#
_entry.id   AF-A0A2P8DD31-F1
#
_cell.length_a   1.000
_cell.length_b   1.000
_cell.length_c   1.000
_cell.angle_alpha   90.00
_cell.angle_beta   90.00
_cell.angle_gamma   90.00
#
_symmetry.space_group_name_H-M   'P 1'
#
loop_
_entity.id
_entity.type
_entity.pdbx_description
1 polymer ?
#
loop_
_entity_poly.entity_id
_entity_poly.type
_entity_poly.pdbx_seq_one_letter_code
_entity_poly.pdbx_strand_id
1 'polypeptide(L)' 'MQQKKTLVIGASENPERYSNKAIHMLRGHNHEVVAIGNREGQVEDVTFGKDKSASRYTTAMPCG' A
#
# COMPACT_ATOMS: atom_id res chain seq x y z
N MET A 1 -8.80 -17.86 6.58
CA MET A 1 -8.67 -16.92 5.43
C MET A 1 -7.28 -16.32 5.49
N GLN A 2 -6.51 -16.33 4.39
CA GLN A 2 -5.17 -15.74 4.38
C GLN A 2 -5.27 -14.22 4.47
N GLN A 3 -4.57 -13.62 5.42
CA GLN A 3 -4.37 -12.17 5.48
C GLN A 3 -3.55 -11.75 4.26
N LYS A 4 -4.23 -11.16 3.27
CA LYS A 4 -3.59 -10.69 2.04
C LYS A 4 -3.10 -9.27 2.25
N LYS A 5 -1.79 -9.09 2.18
CA LYS A 5 -1.17 -7.77 2.17
C LYS A 5 -1.50 -7.08 0.85
N THR A 6 -2.20 -5.95 0.93
CA THR A 6 -2.70 -5.23 -0.23
C THR A 6 -1.83 -4.00 -0.47
N LEU A 7 -1.31 -3.85 -1.69
CA LEU A 7 -0.54 -2.68 -2.11
C LEU A 7 -1.46 -1.71 -2.86
N VAL A 8 -1.56 -0.47 -2.37
CA VAL A 8 -2.31 0.61 -3.02
C VAL A 8 -1.33 1.60 -3.63
N ILE A 9 -1.46 1.85 -4.93
CA ILE A 9 -0.58 2.74 -5.69
C ILE A 9 -1.30 4.06 -5.93
N GLY A 10 -0.55 5.17 -5.87
CA GLY A 10 -1.11 6.50 -6.04
C GLY A 10 -1.85 6.98 -4.79
N ALA A 11 -1.38 6.56 -3.62
CA ALA A 11 -1.92 6.99 -2.33
C ALA A 11 -1.87 8.52 -2.20
N SER A 12 -2.93 9.07 -1.64
CA SER A 12 -3.15 10.50 -1.49
C SER A 12 -4.15 10.74 -0.37
N GLU A 13 -3.97 11.85 0.35
CA GLU A 13 -4.87 12.30 1.41
C GLU A 13 -6.16 12.94 0.87
N ASN A 14 -6.24 13.18 -0.45
CA ASN A 14 -7.42 13.79 -1.05
C ASN A 14 -8.60 12.79 -1.05
N PRO A 15 -9.70 13.09 -0.34
CA PRO A 15 -10.85 12.18 -0.21
C PRO A 15 -11.61 11.96 -1.53
N GLU A 16 -11.44 12.83 -2.52
CA GLU A 16 -12.06 12.63 -3.84
C GLU A 16 -11.38 11.49 -4.63
N ARG A 17 -10.10 11.18 -4.34
CA ARG A 17 -9.36 10.15 -5.07
C ARG A 17 -9.78 8.74 -4.64
N TYR A 18 -9.86 7.85 -5.62
CA TYR A 18 -10.14 6.43 -5.40
C TYR A 18 -9.14 5.75 -4.45
N SER A 19 -7.86 6.13 -4.49
CA SER A 19 -6.83 5.57 -3.62
C SER A 19 -7.13 5.79 -2.13
N ASN A 20 -7.66 6.97 -1.78
CA ASN A 20 -8.05 7.29 -0.41
C ASN A 20 -9.21 6.40 0.04
N LYS A 21 -10.28 6.34 -0.77
CA LYS A 21 -11.45 5.49 -0.52
C LYS A 21 -11.08 4.01 -0.39
N ALA A 22 -10.19 3.51 -1.25
CA ALA A 22 -9.72 2.12 -1.21
C ALA A 22 -8.99 1.81 0.10
N ILE A 23 -8.13 2.71 0.60
CA ILE A 23 -7.44 2.54 1.89
C ILE A 23 -8.47 2.45 3.03
N HIS A 24 -9.43 3.38 3.10
CA HIS A 24 -10.48 3.34 4.13
C HIS A 24 -11.29 2.03 4.11
N MET A 25 -11.68 1.57 2.91
CA MET A 25 -12.41 0.31 2.78
C MET A 25 -11.55 -0.88 3.23
N LEU A 26 -10.34 -1.01 2.71
CA LEU A 26 -9.46 -2.13 3.05
C LEU A 26 -9.14 -2.18 4.55
N ARG A 27 -8.94 -1.01 5.19
CA ARG A 27 -8.75 -0.91 6.63
C ARG A 27 -10.01 -1.25 7.43
N GLY A 28 -11.19 -0.82 6.98
CA GLY A 28 -12.48 -1.21 7.57
C GLY A 28 -12.74 -2.72 7.50
N HIS A 29 -12.23 -3.39 6.47
CA HIS A 29 -12.24 -4.85 6.35
C HIS A 29 -11.07 -5.54 7.09
N ASN A 30 -10.32 -4.78 7.88
CA ASN A 30 -9.19 -5.25 8.70
C ASN A 30 -8.04 -5.88 7.88
N HIS A 31 -7.88 -5.47 6.63
CA HIS A 31 -6.77 -5.90 5.77
C HIS A 31 -5.50 -5.09 6.05
N GLU A 32 -4.35 -5.76 5.91
CA GLU A 32 -3.05 -5.10 5.92
C GLU A 32 -2.85 -4.34 4.60
N VAL A 33 -2.66 -3.03 4.68
CA VAL A 33 -2.53 -2.15 3.52
C VAL A 33 -1.17 -1.48 3.55
N VAL A 34 -0.44 -1.53 2.44
CA VAL A 34 0.74 -0.72 2.19
C VAL A 34 0.42 0.22 1.05
N ALA A 35 0.78 1.48 1.20
CA ALA A 35 0.40 2.52 0.27
C ALA A 35 1.64 3.27 -0.23
N ILE A 36 1.70 3.54 -1.54
CA ILE A 36 2.78 4.29 -2.18
C ILE A 36 2.18 5.45 -2.94
N GLY A 37 2.69 6.65 -2.71
CA GLY A 37 2.20 7.89 -3.30
C GLY A 37 3.28 8.67 -4.03
N ASN A 38 2.86 9.68 -4.79
CA ASN A 38 3.80 10.67 -5.33
C ASN A 38 4.21 11.71 -4.29
N ARG A 39 3.68 11.65 -3.07
CA ARG A 39 3.94 12.58 -1.97
C ARG A 39 3.96 11.76 -0.69
N GLU A 40 4.62 12.29 0.31
CA GLU A 40 4.48 11.79 1.67
C GLU A 40 3.15 12.27 2.24
N GLY A 41 2.52 11.41 3.03
CA GLY A 41 1.23 11.69 3.65
C GLY A 41 0.73 10.48 4.43
N GLN A 42 -0.44 10.65 5.03
CA GLN A 42 -1.07 9.63 5.86
C GLN A 42 -2.57 9.57 5.60
N VAL A 43 -3.09 8.35 5.47
CA VAL A 43 -4.54 8.09 5.47
C VAL A 43 -4.82 7.08 6.58
N GLU A 44 -5.60 7.49 7.58
CA GLU A 44 -5.85 6.71 8.81
C GLU A 44 -4.53 6.36 9.51
N ASP A 45 -4.22 5.08 9.64
CA ASP A 45 -2.99 4.55 10.20
C ASP A 45 -1.95 4.14 9.13
N VAL A 46 -2.26 4.35 7.85
CA VAL A 46 -1.38 3.99 6.73
C VAL A 46 -0.60 5.21 6.27
N THR A 47 0.69 5.24 6.58
CA THR A 47 1.63 6.21 6.01
C THR A 47 2.08 5.78 4.62
N PHE A 48 2.17 6.73 3.70
CA PHE A 48 2.66 6.51 2.35
C PHE A 48 3.66 7.60 1.97
N GLY A 49 4.60 7.25 1.10
CA GLY A 49 5.61 8.16 0.60
C GLY A 49 6.03 7.82 -0.82
N LYS A 50 7.07 8.50 -1.30
CA LYS A 50 7.66 8.26 -2.63
C LYS A 50 8.52 6.99 -2.72
N ASP A 51 8.53 6.16 -1.68
CA ASP A 51 9.52 5.09 -1.58
C ASP A 51 9.15 3.83 -2.38
N LYS A 52 10.12 3.36 -3.17
CA LYS A 52 10.07 2.13 -3.97
C LYS A 52 10.56 0.93 -3.15
N SER A 53 10.07 0.72 -1.93
CA SER A 53 10.41 -0.46 -1.11
C SER A 53 9.64 -1.74 -1.49
N ALA A 54 9.18 -1.83 -2.74
CA ALA A 54 8.90 -3.11 -3.39
C ALA A 54 10.22 -3.85 -3.75
N SER A 55 11.19 -3.87 -2.85
CA SER A 55 12.46 -4.58 -3.01
C SER A 55 12.50 -5.76 -2.04
N ARG A 56 11.65 -6.77 -2.25
CA ARG A 56 11.83 -8.13 -1.69
C ARG A 56 11.35 -9.25 -2.61
N TYR A 57 11.43 -9.03 -3.92
CA TYR A 57 11.48 -10.14 -4.88
C TYR A 57 12.79 -10.09 -5.68
N THR A 58 13.93 -9.95 -4.99
CA THR A 58 15.16 -10.59 -5.48
C THR A 58 14.97 -12.08 -5.22
N THR A 59 14.29 -12.75 -6.13
CA THR A 59 14.50 -14.17 -6.35
C THR A 59 15.90 -14.32 -6.93
N ALA A 60 16.92 -14.29 -6.06
CA ALA A 60 18.05 -15.18 -6.26
C ALA A 60 17.52 -16.59 -6.01
N MET A 61 16.75 -17.11 -6.98
CA MET A 61 16.57 -18.53 -7.15
C MET A 61 17.86 -19.01 -7.80
N PRO A 62 18.78 -19.69 -7.09
CA PRO A 62 19.81 -20.44 -7.77
C PRO A 62 19.11 -21.58 -8.52
N CYS A 63 18.91 -21.41 -9.82
CA CYS A 63 18.88 -22.57 -10.70
C CYS A 63 20.32 -23.10 -10.75
N GLY A 64 20.55 -24.22 -10.08
CA GLY A 64 21.83 -24.93 -10.01
C GLY A 64 21.68 -26.18 -9.18
#